data_AF-A0A1F4PXF7-F1
#
_entry.id   AF-A0A1F4PXF7-F1
#
_cell.length_a   1.000
_cell.length_b   1.000
_cell.length_c   1.000
_cell.angle_alpha   90.00
_cell.angle_beta   90.00
_cell.angle_gamma   90.00
#
_symmetry.space_group_name_H-M   'P 1'
#
loop_
_entity.id
_entity.type
_entity.pdbx_description
1 polymer ?
#
loop_
_entity_poly.entity_id
_entity_poly.type
_entity_poly.pdbx_seq_one_letter_code
_entity_poly.pdbx_strand_id
1 'polypeptide(L)'
;MRADLERKKEKKRSREQRRLRRRRLRWGIALGVLVLLSAGIGYYVATAWRPPGPGDPAPDFALPDQDGRTVRLADFQGKQEVALFFYMVAD
;
A
#
# COMPACT_ATOMS: atom_id res chain seq x y z
N MET A 1 54.24 32.89 -4.85
CA MET A 1 52.86 33.20 -4.44
C MET A 1 51.77 32.50 -5.27
N ARG A 2 51.86 32.43 -6.61
CA ARG A 2 50.86 31.71 -7.47
C ARG A 2 50.77 30.20 -7.25
N ALA A 3 51.89 29.52 -7.03
CA ALA A 3 51.92 28.05 -6.84
C ALA A 3 51.16 27.58 -5.58
N ASP A 4 51.08 28.41 -4.56
CA ASP A 4 50.42 28.07 -3.30
C ASP A 4 48.89 28.17 -3.39
N LEU A 5 48.40 29.04 -4.29
CA LEU A 5 46.97 29.17 -4.60
C LEU A 5 46.45 27.96 -5.39
N GLU A 6 47.25 27.44 -6.32
CA GLU A 6 46.92 26.21 -7.07
C GLU A 6 46.84 25.00 -6.14
N ARG A 7 47.82 24.84 -5.22
CA ARG A 7 47.79 23.78 -4.19
C ARG A 7 46.57 23.90 -3.27
N LYS A 8 46.18 25.12 -2.88
CA LYS A 8 44.96 25.34 -2.10
C LYS A 8 43.71 24.99 -2.89
N LYS A 9 43.63 25.34 -4.18
CA LYS A 9 42.49 25.01 -5.07
C LYS A 9 42.35 23.50 -5.28
N GLU A 10 43.44 22.77 -5.51
CA GLU A 10 43.41 21.31 -5.66
C GLU A 10 43.01 20.60 -4.37
N LYS A 11 43.53 21.02 -3.22
CA LYS A 11 43.10 20.47 -1.92
C LYS A 11 41.63 20.76 -1.63
N LYS A 12 41.12 21.95 -1.99
CA LYS A 12 39.69 22.29 -1.87
C LYS A 12 38.83 21.41 -2.78
N ARG A 13 39.18 21.29 -4.07
CA ARG A 13 38.48 20.43 -5.04
C ARG A 13 38.51 18.95 -4.65
N SER A 14 39.62 18.45 -4.12
CA SER A 14 39.74 17.06 -3.64
C SER A 14 38.84 16.78 -2.43
N ARG A 15 38.74 17.72 -1.48
CA ARG A 15 37.83 17.63 -0.34
C ARG A 15 36.37 17.74 -0.75
N GLU A 16 36.08 18.59 -1.72
CA GLU A 16 34.74 18.84 -2.24
C GLU A 16 34.25 17.67 -3.11
N GLN A 17 35.10 17.14 -3.99
CA GLN A 17 34.82 15.92 -4.77
C GLN A 17 34.56 14.70 -3.88
N ARG A 18 35.30 14.55 -2.77
CA ARG A 18 35.07 13.46 -1.80
C ARG A 18 33.73 13.60 -1.06
N ARG A 19 33.23 14.82 -0.84
CA ARG A 19 31.91 15.08 -0.23
C ARG A 19 30.75 14.75 -1.17
N LEU A 20 30.92 14.98 -2.46
CA LEU A 20 29.89 14.74 -3.47
C LEU A 20 29.66 13.24 -3.74
N ARG A 21 30.72 12.40 -3.74
CA ARG A 21 30.58 10.94 -3.92
C ARG A 21 29.74 10.29 -2.81
N ARG A 22 29.92 10.71 -1.55
CA ARG A 22 29.15 10.16 -0.43
C ARG A 22 27.69 10.61 -0.45
N ARG A 23 27.42 11.83 -0.92
CA ARG A 23 26.04 12.30 -1.14
C ARG A 23 25.35 11.48 -2.22
N ARG A 24 25.98 11.25 -3.37
CA ARG A 24 25.40 10.47 -4.47
C ARG A 24 25.07 9.03 -4.05
N LEU A 25 25.93 8.40 -3.24
CA LEU A 25 25.66 7.05 -2.72
C LEU A 25 24.48 7.02 -1.73
N ARG A 26 24.39 7.99 -0.81
CA ARG A 26 23.27 8.10 0.14
C ARG A 26 21.94 8.35 -0.57
N TRP A 27 21.94 9.17 -1.63
CA TRP A 27 20.76 9.39 -2.47
C TRP A 27 20.37 8.14 -3.26
N GLY A 28 21.34 7.38 -3.78
CA GLY A 28 21.06 6.10 -4.45
C GLY A 28 20.43 5.06 -3.52
N ILE A 29 20.93 4.94 -2.29
CA ILE A 29 20.35 4.05 -1.28
C ILE A 29 18.93 4.50 -0.89
N ALA A 30 18.73 5.80 -0.67
CA ALA A 30 17.41 6.34 -0.34
C ALA A 30 16.39 6.08 -1.45
N LEU A 31 16.77 6.26 -2.72
CA LEU A 31 15.93 5.93 -3.87
C LEU A 31 15.65 4.42 -3.98
N GLY A 32 16.66 3.57 -3.76
CA GLY A 32 16.48 2.12 -3.76
C GLY A 32 15.51 1.65 -2.66
N VAL A 33 15.62 2.20 -1.46
CA VAL A 33 14.70 1.91 -0.35
C VAL A 33 13.29 2.40 -0.67
N LEU A 34 13.14 3.59 -1.25
CA LEU A 34 11.83 4.10 -1.65
C LEU A 34 11.13 3.18 -2.66
N VAL A 35 11.87 2.69 -3.67
CA VAL A 35 11.34 1.74 -4.67
C VAL A 35 10.96 0.41 -4.04
N LEU A 36 11.77 -0.10 -3.12
CA LEU A 36 11.45 -1.34 -2.39
C LEU A 36 10.22 -1.17 -1.49
N LEU A 37 10.09 -0.03 -0.81
CA LEU A 37 8.92 0.29 0.01
C LEU A 37 7.67 0.43 -0.87
N SER A 38 7.75 1.11 -2.01
CA SER A 38 6.60 1.23 -2.92
C SER A 38 6.17 -0.12 -3.49
N ALA A 39 7.13 -0.97 -3.86
CA ALA A 39 6.84 -2.32 -4.34
C ALA A 39 6.21 -3.19 -3.24
N GLY A 40 6.73 -3.12 -2.01
CA GLY A 40 6.19 -3.83 -0.86
C GLY A 40 4.77 -3.38 -0.49
N ILE A 41 4.52 -2.06 -0.49
CA ILE A 41 3.18 -1.50 -0.24
C ILE A 41 2.21 -1.91 -1.35
N GLY A 42 2.62 -1.82 -2.62
CA GLY A 42 1.79 -2.26 -3.75
C GLY A 42 1.43 -3.74 -3.67
N TYR A 43 2.40 -4.59 -3.33
CA TYR A 43 2.19 -6.02 -3.13
C TYR A 43 1.26 -6.33 -1.95
N TYR A 44 1.43 -5.61 -0.83
CA TYR A 44 0.57 -5.75 0.35
C TYR A 44 -0.89 -5.37 0.03
N VAL A 45 -1.11 -4.22 -0.62
CA VAL A 45 -2.48 -3.78 -1.01
C VAL A 45 -3.12 -4.76 -1.99
N ALA A 46 -2.36 -5.27 -2.97
CA ALA A 46 -2.87 -6.19 -3.98
C ALA A 46 -3.35 -7.53 -3.40
N THR A 47 -2.80 -7.96 -2.26
CA THR A 47 -3.17 -9.22 -1.60
C THR A 47 -4.19 -9.05 -0.47
N ALA A 48 -4.31 -7.82 0.08
CA ALA A 48 -5.26 -7.52 1.14
C ALA A 48 -6.73 -7.48 0.69
N TRP A 49 -7.01 -7.24 -0.60
CA TRP A 49 -8.36 -7.22 -1.16
C TRP A 49 -8.67 -8.56 -1.84
N ARG A 50 -9.01 -9.58 -1.05
CA ARG A 50 -9.51 -10.86 -1.59
C ARG A 50 -11.04 -10.92 -1.43
N PRO A 51 -11.82 -10.77 -2.51
CA PRO A 51 -13.26 -11.01 -2.43
C PRO A 51 -13.52 -12.47 -2.02
N PRO A 52 -14.63 -12.75 -1.30
CA PRO A 52 -15.00 -14.12 -0.95
C PRO A 52 -15.14 -14.99 -2.21
N GLY A 53 -14.53 -16.17 -2.19
CA GLY A 53 -14.66 -17.17 -3.24
C GLY A 53 -15.68 -18.27 -2.89
N PRO A 54 -15.97 -19.18 -3.82
CA PRO A 54 -16.83 -20.33 -3.55
C PRO A 54 -16.32 -21.15 -2.34
N GLY A 55 -17.21 -21.43 -1.39
CA GLY A 55 -16.88 -22.17 -0.16
C GLY A 55 -16.33 -21.33 0.99
N ASP A 56 -15.94 -20.07 0.75
CA ASP A 56 -15.68 -19.13 1.84
C ASP A 56 -17.00 -18.83 2.58
N PRO A 57 -16.97 -18.67 3.92
CA PRO A 57 -18.17 -18.31 4.68
C PRO A 57 -18.71 -16.96 4.19
N ALA A 58 -20.04 -16.87 4.06
CA ALA A 58 -20.70 -15.62 3.72
C ALA A 58 -20.39 -14.54 4.78
N PRO A 59 -20.04 -13.30 4.37
CA PRO A 59 -19.82 -12.19 5.30
C PRO A 59 -21.07 -11.90 6.13
N ASP A 60 -20.87 -11.52 7.40
CA ASP A 60 -21.98 -11.11 8.25
C ASP A 60 -22.63 -9.82 7.73
N PHE A 61 -23.95 -9.70 7.91
CA PHE A 61 -24.71 -8.53 7.51
C PHE A 61 -25.90 -8.30 8.45
N ALA A 62 -26.33 -7.04 8.53
CA ALA A 62 -27.57 -6.61 9.17
C ALA A 62 -28.20 -5.52 8.30
N LEU A 63 -29.21 -5.88 7.52
CA LEU A 63 -29.82 -5.01 6.51
C LEU A 63 -31.33 -4.94 6.69
N PRO A 64 -31.98 -3.80 6.39
CA PRO A 64 -33.44 -3.75 6.30
C PRO A 64 -33.94 -4.58 5.09
N ASP A 65 -35.03 -5.32 5.29
CA ASP A 65 -35.80 -5.92 4.20
C ASP A 65 -36.73 -4.89 3.52
N GLN A 66 -37.53 -5.33 2.53
CA GLN A 66 -38.49 -4.48 1.83
C GLN A 66 -39.59 -3.88 2.73
N ASP A 67 -39.83 -4.45 3.91
CA ASP A 67 -40.79 -3.94 4.89
C ASP A 67 -40.10 -3.09 5.99
N GLY A 68 -38.78 -2.87 5.86
CA GLY A 68 -37.96 -2.12 6.81
C GLY A 68 -37.52 -2.91 8.05
N ARG A 69 -37.78 -4.22 8.12
CA ARG A 69 -37.33 -5.06 9.25
C ARG A 69 -35.85 -5.39 9.09
N THR A 70 -35.08 -5.25 10.16
CA THR A 70 -33.66 -5.66 10.14
C THR A 70 -33.54 -7.18 10.11
N VAL A 71 -32.87 -7.70 9.08
CA VAL A 71 -32.54 -9.10 8.89
C VAL A 71 -31.04 -9.28 9.06
N ARG A 72 -30.62 -10.27 9.87
CA ARG A 72 -29.21 -10.59 10.11
C ARG A 72 -28.87 -11.97 9.60
N LEU A 73 -27.68 -12.15 9.03
CA LEU A 73 -27.24 -13.48 8.58
C LEU A 73 -27.18 -14.49 9.75
N ALA A 74 -26.71 -14.04 10.91
CA ALA A 74 -26.60 -14.83 12.13
C ALA A 74 -27.94 -15.48 12.57
N ASP A 75 -29.08 -14.89 12.21
CA ASP A 75 -30.39 -15.41 12.60
C ASP A 75 -30.72 -16.73 11.88
N PHE A 76 -30.06 -17.03 10.75
CA PHE A 76 -30.28 -18.21 9.90
C PHE A 76 -29.16 -19.26 9.98
N GLN A 77 -27.99 -18.91 10.54
CA GLN A 77 -26.85 -19.82 10.62
C GLN A 77 -27.23 -21.13 11.33
N GLY A 78 -26.93 -22.26 10.70
CA GLY A 78 -27.21 -23.61 11.23
C GLY A 78 -28.69 -24.01 11.27
N LYS A 79 -29.59 -23.15 10.78
CA LYS A 79 -31.04 -23.43 10.73
C LYS A 79 -31.50 -23.79 9.32
N GLN A 80 -30.97 -23.13 8.30
CA GLN A 80 -31.31 -23.36 6.89
C GLN A 80 -30.27 -22.75 5.94
N GLU A 81 -30.32 -23.17 4.68
CA GLU A 81 -29.57 -22.54 3.59
C GLU A 81 -30.15 -21.15 3.27
N VAL A 82 -29.29 -20.18 2.94
CA VAL A 82 -29.68 -18.78 2.70
C VAL A 82 -29.22 -18.35 1.32
N ALA A 83 -30.15 -17.77 0.55
CA ALA A 83 -29.85 -17.11 -0.73
C ALA A 83 -30.16 -15.60 -0.61
N LEU A 84 -29.17 -14.77 -0.93
CA LEU A 84 -29.29 -13.31 -0.92
C LEU A 84 -29.42 -12.78 -2.36
N PHE A 85 -30.51 -12.06 -2.62
CA PHE A 85 -30.80 -11.47 -3.93
C PHE A 85 -30.85 -9.94 -3.82
N PHE A 86 -30.13 -9.26 -4.70
CA PHE A 86 -30.22 -7.81 -4.88
C PHE A 86 -31.07 -7.50 -6.11
N TYR A 87 -32.15 -6.75 -5.94
CA TYR A 87 -33.02 -6.31 -7.03
C TYR A 87 -33.39 -4.84 -6.84
N MET A 88 -33.70 -4.17 -7.94
CA MET A 88 -34.17 -2.78 -7.93
C MET A 88 -35.69 -2.80 -7.90
N VAL A 89 -36.29 -2.05 -6.99
CA VAL A 89 -37.70 -1.66 -7.12
C VAL A 89 -37.76 -0.49 -8.10
N ALA A 90 -38.58 -0.60 -9.13
CA ALA A 90 -38.98 0.52 -9.96
C ALA A 90 -40.27 1.09 -9.37
N ASP A 91 -40.26 2.38 -9.08
CA ASP A 91 -41.45 3.13 -8.64
C ASP A 91 -42.37 3.47 -9.82
#